data_AF-A0A1Q8RER6-F1
#
_entry.id   AF-A0A1Q8RER6-F1
#
_cell.length_a   1.000
_cell.length_b   1.000
_cell.length_c   1.000
_cell.angle_alpha   90.00
_cell.angle_beta   90.00
_cell.angle_gamma   90.00
#
_symmetry.space_group_name_H-M   'P 1'
#
loop_
_entity.id
_entity.type
_entity.pdbx_description
1 polymer ?
#
loop_
_entity_poly.entity_id
_entity_poly.type
_entity_poly.pdbx_seq_one_letter_code
_entity_poly.pdbx_strand_id
1 'polypeptide(L)'
;MLETLYKEALDRKQNPKEGSYTNYLFDKGLDKILKKVGEEATEVVIAAKNADKDEIANETADVLYHLAVMLVESGVTPDDVNRVLEARQGKKSNVHDRKEITNY
;
A
#
# COMPACT_ATOMS: atom_id res chain seq x y z
N MET A 1 12.76 1.15 -3.46
CA MET A 1 11.62 2.06 -3.18
C MET A 1 10.77 1.54 -2.03
N LEU A 2 9.98 0.46 -2.20
CA LEU A 2 9.13 -0.08 -1.11
C LEU A 2 9.95 -0.51 0.12
N GLU A 3 11.08 -1.19 -0.08
CA GLU A 3 11.99 -1.53 1.03
C GLU A 3 12.49 -0.32 1.81
N THR A 4 12.77 0.80 1.13
CA THR A 4 13.24 2.04 1.76
C THR A 4 12.15 2.60 2.65
N LEU A 5 10.92 2.73 2.10
CA LEU A 5 9.75 3.19 2.85
C LEU A 5 9.43 2.27 4.03
N TYR A 6 9.55 0.95 3.85
CA TYR A 6 9.36 -0.03 4.93
C TYR A 6 10.38 0.16 6.05
N LYS A 7 11.68 0.33 5.71
CA LYS A 7 12.74 0.55 6.70
C LYS A 7 12.51 1.85 7.48
N GLU A 8 12.10 2.92 6.82
CA GLU A 8 11.77 4.20 7.46
C GLU A 8 10.54 4.09 8.38
N ALA A 9 9.49 3.39 7.94
CA ALA A 9 8.30 3.15 8.75
C ALA A 9 8.61 2.26 9.97
N LEU A 10 9.43 1.23 9.79
CA LEU A 10 9.89 0.34 10.86
C LEU A 10 10.73 1.10 11.88
N ASP A 11 11.69 1.91 11.41
CA ASP A 11 12.48 2.77 12.28
C ASP A 11 11.58 3.71 13.08
N ARG A 12 10.58 4.35 12.45
CA ARG A 12 9.64 5.22 13.16
C ARG A 12 8.77 4.49 14.19
N LYS A 13 8.49 3.20 13.98
CA LYS A 13 7.77 2.36 14.95
C LYS A 13 8.65 1.98 16.15
N GLN A 14 9.93 1.71 15.92
CA GLN A 14 10.92 1.35 16.95
C GLN A 14 11.46 2.58 17.70
N ASN A 15 11.57 3.70 17.01
CA ASN A 15 12.07 4.98 17.48
C ASN A 15 11.00 6.07 17.22
N PRO A 16 9.93 6.12 18.03
CA PRO A 16 8.86 7.08 17.86
C PRO A 16 9.36 8.53 17.89
N LYS A 17 8.85 9.34 16.96
CA LYS A 17 9.10 10.78 16.93
C LYS A 17 7.79 11.50 17.20
N GLU A 18 7.72 12.20 18.33
CA GLU A 18 6.52 12.94 18.71
C GLU A 18 6.03 13.87 17.59
N GLY A 19 4.72 13.88 17.35
CA GLY A 19 4.09 14.66 16.27
C GLY A 19 4.24 14.08 14.86
N SER A 20 4.95 12.97 14.67
CA SER A 20 5.07 12.32 13.37
C SER A 20 3.74 11.70 12.91
N TYR A 21 3.38 11.93 11.65
CA TYR A 21 2.24 11.28 11.01
C TYR A 21 2.29 9.74 11.07
N THR A 22 3.45 9.12 10.83
CA THR A 22 3.57 7.66 10.92
C THR A 22 3.29 7.13 12.34
N ASN A 23 3.67 7.89 13.39
CA ASN A 23 3.37 7.48 14.76
C ASN A 23 1.87 7.58 15.03
N TYR A 24 1.23 8.66 14.58
CA TYR A 24 -0.22 8.77 14.61
C TYR A 24 -0.92 7.58 13.92
N LEU A 25 -0.42 7.11 12.78
CA LEU A 25 -0.97 5.93 12.11
C LEU A 25 -0.86 4.66 12.97
N PHE A 26 0.32 4.41 13.54
CA PHE A 26 0.53 3.26 14.43
C PHE A 26 -0.30 3.36 15.73
N ASP A 27 -0.42 4.56 16.32
CA ASP A 27 -1.22 4.80 17.52
C ASP A 27 -2.72 4.56 17.26
N LYS A 28 -3.19 4.83 16.04
CA LYS A 28 -4.57 4.53 15.60
C LYS A 28 -4.76 3.08 15.17
N GLY A 29 -3.66 2.37 14.91
CA GLY A 29 -3.65 0.96 14.55
C GLY A 29 -4.13 0.65 13.14
N LEU A 30 -4.22 -0.66 12.88
CA LEU A 30 -4.43 -1.23 11.55
C LEU A 30 -5.63 -0.64 10.79
N ASP A 31 -6.78 -0.46 11.42
CA ASP A 31 -7.99 0.05 10.75
C ASP A 31 -7.79 1.44 10.13
N LYS A 32 -7.05 2.33 10.80
CA LYS A 32 -6.76 3.67 10.26
C LYS A 32 -5.78 3.59 9.10
N ILE A 33 -4.80 2.71 9.19
CA ILE A 33 -3.83 2.47 8.12
C ILE A 33 -4.54 1.91 6.88
N LEU A 34 -5.40 0.90 7.04
CA LEU A 34 -6.14 0.29 5.94
C LEU A 34 -7.11 1.27 5.26
N LYS A 35 -7.75 2.16 6.03
CA LYS A 35 -8.57 3.24 5.47
C LYS A 35 -7.75 4.11 4.51
N LYS A 36 -6.54 4.53 4.91
CA LYS A 36 -5.65 5.30 4.03
C LYS A 36 -5.23 4.50 2.81
N VAL A 37 -4.82 3.23 2.96
CA VAL A 37 -4.50 2.37 1.79
C VAL A 37 -5.64 2.34 0.77
N GLY A 38 -6.89 2.22 1.23
CA GLY A 38 -8.06 2.21 0.35
C GLY A 38 -8.40 3.57 -0.27
N GLU A 39 -8.25 4.65 0.49
CA GLU A 39 -8.43 6.05 0.05
C GLU A 39 -7.47 6.36 -1.11
N GLU A 40 -6.16 6.20 -0.88
CA GLU A 40 -5.13 6.52 -1.87
C GLU A 40 -5.23 5.64 -3.12
N ALA A 41 -5.55 4.35 -2.94
CA ALA A 41 -5.73 3.46 -4.08
C ALA A 41 -6.91 3.88 -4.96
N THR A 42 -7.96 4.46 -4.37
CA THR A 42 -9.10 5.01 -5.09
C THR A 42 -8.72 6.33 -5.77
N GLU A 43 -7.93 7.17 -5.11
CA GLU A 43 -7.44 8.43 -5.65
C GLU A 43 -6.52 8.20 -6.87
N VAL A 44 -5.65 7.19 -6.86
CA VAL A 44 -4.89 6.76 -8.06
C VAL A 44 -5.81 6.44 -9.24
N VAL A 45 -6.92 5.73 -9.00
CA VAL A 45 -7.89 5.39 -10.06
C VAL A 45 -8.54 6.64 -10.63
N ILE A 46 -8.91 7.59 -9.76
CA ILE A 46 -9.52 8.87 -10.16
C ILE A 46 -8.52 9.72 -10.94
N ALA A 47 -7.29 9.87 -10.45
CA ALA A 47 -6.22 10.62 -11.11
C ALA A 47 -5.90 10.05 -12.49
N ALA A 48 -5.80 8.71 -12.59
CA ALA A 48 -5.61 8.01 -13.86
C ALA A 48 -6.78 8.24 -14.83
N LYS A 49 -8.03 8.21 -14.34
CA LYS A 49 -9.22 8.48 -15.15
C LYS A 49 -9.23 9.91 -15.70
N ASN A 50 -8.70 10.85 -14.93
CA ASN A 50 -8.60 12.26 -15.30
C ASN A 50 -7.36 12.60 -16.15
N ALA A 51 -6.49 11.64 -16.41
CA ALA A 51 -5.21 11.83 -17.10
C ALA A 51 -4.29 12.88 -16.44
N ASP A 52 -4.42 13.06 -15.13
CA ASP A 52 -3.60 13.98 -14.35
C ASP A 52 -2.31 13.29 -13.91
N LYS A 53 -1.20 13.60 -14.58
CA LYS A 53 0.08 12.92 -14.35
C LYS A 53 0.68 13.21 -12.99
N ASP A 54 0.47 14.43 -12.48
CA ASP A 54 1.06 14.84 -11.22
C ASP A 54 0.29 14.17 -10.07
N GLU A 55 -1.04 14.13 -10.15
CA GLU A 55 -1.85 13.39 -9.18
C GLU A 55 -1.61 11.88 -9.26
N ILE A 56 -1.47 11.28 -10.45
CA ILE A 56 -1.10 9.87 -10.55
C ILE A 56 0.19 9.58 -9.78
N ALA A 57 1.20 10.46 -9.89
CA ALA A 57 2.46 10.28 -9.20
C ALA A 57 2.33 10.46 -7.68
N ASN A 58 1.60 11.48 -7.24
CA ASN A 58 1.36 11.76 -5.82
C ASN A 58 0.62 10.61 -5.14
N GLU A 59 -0.55 10.22 -5.67
CA GLU A 59 -1.38 9.20 -5.02
C GLU A 59 -0.74 7.82 -5.12
N THR A 60 0.05 7.56 -6.17
CA THR A 60 0.84 6.32 -6.22
C THR A 60 1.92 6.30 -5.13
N ALA A 61 2.55 7.45 -4.84
CA ALA A 61 3.52 7.55 -3.75
C ALA A 61 2.84 7.32 -2.40
N ASP A 62 1.65 7.87 -2.19
CA ASP A 62 0.89 7.71 -0.94
C ASP A 62 0.38 6.27 -0.76
N VAL A 63 -0.07 5.60 -1.83
CA VAL A 63 -0.34 4.16 -1.82
C VAL A 63 0.89 3.38 -1.37
N LEU A 64 2.06 3.64 -1.95
CA LEU A 64 3.28 2.90 -1.63
C LEU A 64 3.74 3.13 -0.19
N TYR A 65 3.63 4.37 0.31
CA TYR A 65 3.92 4.71 1.69
C TYR A 65 2.98 4.00 2.66
N HIS A 66 1.66 4.09 2.43
CA HIS A 66 0.67 3.48 3.31
C HIS A 66 0.72 1.94 3.27
N LEU A 67 1.06 1.35 2.12
CA LEU A 67 1.37 -0.08 2.04
C LEU A 67 2.60 -0.43 2.88
N ALA A 68 3.68 0.35 2.83
CA ALA A 68 4.86 0.10 3.66
C ALA A 68 4.54 0.14 5.17
N VAL A 69 3.75 1.12 5.62
CA VAL A 69 3.29 1.23 7.01
C VAL A 69 2.41 0.05 7.40
N MET A 70 1.51 -0.38 6.51
CA MET A 70 0.64 -1.56 6.72
C MET A 70 1.45 -2.86 6.83
N LEU A 71 2.49 -3.03 6.01
CA LEU A 71 3.40 -4.17 6.08
C LEU A 71 4.11 -4.22 7.44
N VAL A 72 4.62 -3.08 7.94
CA VAL A 72 5.22 -2.98 9.28
C VAL A 72 4.21 -3.29 10.39
N GLU A 73 2.95 -2.83 10.24
CA GLU A 73 1.90 -3.09 11.23
C GLU A 73 1.47 -4.56 11.27
N SER A 74 1.39 -5.20 10.10
CA SER A 74 0.97 -6.60 9.95
C SER A 74 2.10 -7.62 10.14
N GLY A 75 3.36 -7.17 10.23
CA GLY A 75 4.52 -8.04 10.35
C GLY A 75 4.92 -8.74 9.06
N VAL A 76 4.36 -8.33 7.91
CA VAL A 76 4.72 -8.84 6.58
C VAL A 76 5.93 -8.08 6.07
N THR A 77 6.97 -8.78 5.62
CA THR A 77 8.19 -8.13 5.11
C THR A 77 8.11 -7.85 3.61
N PRO A 78 8.91 -6.89 3.08
CA PRO A 78 9.07 -6.73 1.64
C PRO A 78 9.54 -8.03 0.94
N ASP A 79 10.35 -8.85 1.62
CA ASP A 79 10.80 -10.15 1.09
C ASP A 79 9.64 -11.14 0.94
N ASP A 80 8.66 -11.13 1.86
CA ASP A 80 7.44 -11.93 1.71
C ASP A 80 6.69 -11.55 0.43
N VAL A 81 6.54 -10.24 0.17
CA VAL A 81 5.89 -9.72 -1.04
C VAL A 81 6.70 -10.09 -2.28
N ASN A 82 8.02 -9.93 -2.25
CA ASN A 82 8.91 -10.27 -3.36
C ASN A 82 8.83 -11.75 -3.71
N ARG A 83 8.85 -12.67 -2.72
CA ARG A 83 8.66 -14.11 -2.96
C ARG A 83 7.34 -14.40 -3.68
N VAL A 84 6.26 -13.71 -3.31
CA VAL A 84 4.96 -13.85 -3.96
C VAL A 84 4.99 -13.31 -5.40
N LEU A 85 5.69 -12.21 -5.66
CA LEU A 85 5.85 -11.64 -7.01
C LEU A 85 6.72 -12.54 -7.90
N GLU A 86 7.86 -13.02 -7.42
CA GLU A 86 8.75 -13.95 -8.11
C GLU A 86 8.02 -15.24 -8.48
N ALA A 87 7.21 -15.79 -7.56
CA ALA A 87 6.40 -16.97 -7.83
C ALA A 87 5.35 -16.76 -8.94
N ARG A 88 5.00 -15.50 -9.28
CA ARG A 88 4.08 -15.13 -10.38
C ARG A 88 4.83 -14.78 -11.66
N GLN A 89 6.07 -14.33 -11.56
CA GLN A 89 6.87 -13.91 -12.70
C GLN A 89 7.08 -15.07 -13.69
N GLY A 90 6.84 -14.81 -14.97
CA GLY A 90 6.99 -15.82 -16.04
C GLY A 90 5.87 -16.87 -16.13
N LYS A 91 4.90 -16.88 -15.20
CA LYS A 91 3.70 -17.73 -15.33
C LYS A 91 2.64 -17.01 -16.14
N LYS A 92 2.05 -17.69 -17.14
CA LYS A 92 0.84 -17.20 -17.80
C LYS A 92 -0.30 -17.22 -16.78
N SER A 93 -0.90 -16.07 -16.52
CA SER A 93 -2.17 -16.01 -15.79
C SER A 93 -3.22 -16.73 -16.63
N ASN A 94 -3.94 -17.68 -16.02
CA ASN A 94 -5.19 -18.16 -16.60
C ASN A 94 -6.20 -17.02 -16.47
N VAL A 95 -6.35 -16.23 -17.53
CA VAL A 95 -7.30 -15.14 -17.56
C VAL A 95 -8.68 -15.74 -17.79
N HIS A 96 -9.48 -15.75 -16.74
CA HIS A 96 -10.92 -15.93 -16.83
C HIS A 96 -11.55 -14.68 -16.25
N ASP A 97 -12.48 -14.07 -16.99
CA ASP A 97 -13.32 -13.03 -16.41
C ASP A 97 -14.04 -13.62 -15.20
N ARG A 98 -13.92 -12.96 -14.05
CA ARG A 98 -14.77 -13.30 -12.91
C ARG A 98 -16.20 -13.01 -13.33
N LYS A 99 -17.10 -13.98 -13.13
CA LYS A 99 -18.53 -13.80 -13.39
C LYS A 99 -18.99 -12.52 -12.70
N GLU A 100 -19.83 -11.73 -13.37
CA GLU A 100 -20.48 -10.57 -12.76
C GLU A 100 -21.12 -10.99 -11.44
N ILE A 101 -20.88 -10.22 -10.38
CA ILE A 101 -21.55 -10.41 -9.10
C ILE A 101 -22.97 -9.86 -9.29
N THR A 102 -23.92 -10.73 -9.62
CA THR A 102 -25.32 -10.35 -9.87
C THR A 102 -26.18 -10.26 -8.61
N ASN A 103 -25.62 -10.52 -7.43
CA ASN A 103 -26.38 -10.58 -6.18
C ASN A 103 -25.87 -9.51 -5.21
N TYR A 104 -26.74 -8.51 -4.96
CA TYR A 104 -26.67 -7.59 -3.83
C TYR A 104 -27.65 -8.05 -2.75
#